data_AF-Q9KX85-F1
#
_entry.id   AF-Q9KX85-F1
#
_cell.length_a   1.000
_cell.length_b   1.000
_cell.length_c   1.000
_cell.angle_alpha   90.00
_cell.angle_beta   90.00
_cell.angle_gamma   90.00
#
_symmetry.space_group_name_H-M   'P 1'
#
loop_
_entity.id
_entity.type
_entity.pdbx_description
1 polymer ?
#
loop_
_entity_poly.entity_id
_entity_poly.type
_entity_poly.pdbx_seq_one_letter_code
_entity_poly.pdbx_strand_id
1 'polypeptide(L)'
;MASAFLIFTIVIMFIAGTGQYGLGEKGTVDAFVNGASSLVGVSLIIGLARGINLVLNKGMISDTILHFSSSIVQHMSGPLFIIVLLFIFFCLGFIVPSSSGLAVLSMPIFAPLADTVGIPRFVIVTTYQFGQYAMLFLAPTGLVMATLQMLNVRYSHWLRFVWPVVAFVLIFGGGLLITQVLIYS
;
A
#
# COMPACT_ATOMS: atom_id res chain seq x y z
N MET A 1 4.11 -13.85 -8.87
CA MET A 1 3.99 -12.45 -9.36
C MET A 1 5.05 -12.12 -10.40
N ALA A 2 6.36 -12.28 -10.12
CA ALA A 2 7.43 -11.99 -11.10
C ALA A 2 7.33 -12.81 -12.40
N SER A 3 6.95 -14.09 -12.33
CA SER A 3 6.74 -14.95 -13.50
C SER A 3 5.60 -14.46 -14.40
N ALA A 4 4.45 -14.13 -13.80
CA ALA A 4 3.30 -13.58 -14.53
C ALA A 4 3.66 -12.24 -15.19
N PHE A 5 4.39 -11.37 -14.47
CA PHE A 5 4.86 -10.09 -15.02
C PHE A 5 5.73 -10.31 -16.26
N LEU A 6 6.74 -11.18 -16.19
CA LEU A 6 7.61 -11.51 -17.33
C LEU A 6 6.82 -12.07 -18.52
N ILE A 7 5.86 -12.98 -18.25
CA ILE A 7 5.00 -13.53 -19.30
C ILE A 7 4.21 -12.41 -19.99
N PHE A 8 3.54 -11.55 -19.22
CA PHE A 8 2.78 -10.43 -19.81
C PHE A 8 3.68 -9.46 -20.56
N THR A 9 4.88 -9.14 -20.03
CA THR A 9 5.84 -8.28 -20.72
C THR A 9 6.25 -8.87 -22.07
N ILE A 10 6.59 -10.16 -22.13
CA ILE A 10 6.96 -10.84 -23.37
C ILE A 10 5.79 -10.84 -24.36
N VAL A 11 4.58 -11.16 -23.91
CA VAL A 11 3.37 -11.14 -24.75
C VAL A 11 3.10 -9.74 -25.30
N ILE A 12 3.20 -8.69 -24.46
CA ILE A 12 3.02 -7.30 -24.87
C ILE A 12 4.10 -6.88 -25.88
N MET A 13 5.36 -7.27 -25.67
CA MET A 13 6.44 -6.98 -26.62
C MET A 13 6.21 -7.66 -27.97
N PHE A 14 5.72 -8.91 -27.99
CA PHE A 14 5.36 -9.58 -29.23
C PHE A 14 4.22 -8.86 -29.96
N ILE A 15 3.12 -8.54 -29.26
CA ILE A 15 1.97 -7.84 -29.86
C ILE A 15 2.36 -6.45 -30.37
N ALA A 16 3.13 -5.69 -29.58
CA ALA A 16 3.59 -4.35 -29.94
C ALA A 16 4.64 -4.35 -31.06
N GLY A 17 5.47 -5.39 -31.14
CA GLY A 17 6.52 -5.53 -32.14
C GLY A 17 6.04 -6.08 -33.48
N THR A 18 5.13 -7.08 -33.48
CA THR A 18 4.68 -7.78 -34.70
C THR A 18 3.26 -7.42 -35.16
N GLY A 19 2.58 -6.49 -34.46
CA GLY A 19 1.23 -6.05 -34.82
C GLY A 19 1.18 -5.27 -36.14
N GLN A 20 -0.01 -5.19 -36.74
CA GLN A 20 -0.27 -4.50 -38.03
C GLN A 20 0.05 -2.98 -37.97
N TYR A 21 0.03 -2.38 -36.77
CA TYR A 21 0.50 -1.02 -36.46
C TYR A 21 1.70 -1.02 -35.49
N GLY A 22 2.51 -2.09 -35.50
CA GLY A 22 3.57 -2.33 -34.53
C GLY A 22 4.74 -1.34 -34.63
N LEU A 23 5.44 -1.18 -33.51
CA LEU A 23 6.60 -0.29 -33.36
C LEU A 23 7.89 -0.86 -33.99
N GLY A 24 7.84 -2.09 -34.51
CA GLY A 24 9.01 -2.86 -34.93
C GLY A 24 9.90 -3.29 -33.75
N GLU A 25 10.95 -4.04 -34.02
CA GLU A 25 11.88 -4.54 -32.99
C GLU A 25 12.54 -3.39 -32.22
N LYS A 26 13.15 -2.45 -32.95
CA LYS A 26 13.86 -1.31 -32.35
C LYS A 26 12.94 -0.42 -31.52
N GLY A 27 11.76 -0.07 -32.04
CA GLY A 27 10.81 0.76 -31.30
C GLY A 27 10.24 0.07 -30.06
N THR A 28 10.08 -1.26 -30.10
CA THR A 28 9.65 -2.05 -28.93
C THR A 28 10.75 -2.09 -27.86
N VAL A 29 12.01 -2.29 -28.25
CA VAL A 29 13.15 -2.25 -27.32
C VAL A 29 13.32 -0.86 -26.72
N ASP A 30 13.26 0.19 -27.52
CA ASP A 30 13.37 1.58 -27.05
C ASP A 30 12.23 1.92 -26.06
N ALA A 31 11.00 1.51 -26.36
CA ALA A 31 9.86 1.68 -25.46
C ALA A 31 10.04 0.92 -24.14
N PHE A 32 10.54 -0.32 -24.19
CA PHE A 32 10.83 -1.11 -23.00
C PHE A 32 11.93 -0.47 -22.13
N VAL A 33 13.03 -0.03 -22.74
CA VAL A 33 14.14 0.64 -22.05
C VAL A 33 13.68 1.95 -21.41
N ASN A 34 12.90 2.76 -22.13
CA ASN A 34 12.32 3.99 -21.58
C ASN A 34 11.39 3.73 -20.40
N GLY A 35 10.52 2.71 -20.51
CA GLY A 35 9.66 2.28 -19.42
C GLY A 35 10.47 1.79 -18.20
N ALA A 36 11.49 0.96 -18.42
CA ALA A 36 12.36 0.46 -17.36
C ALA A 36 13.14 1.60 -16.67
N SER A 37 13.62 2.58 -17.43
CA SER A 37 14.33 3.76 -16.91
C SER A 37 13.48 4.54 -15.91
N SER A 38 12.17 4.69 -16.18
CA SER A 38 11.24 5.38 -15.27
C SER A 38 11.09 4.70 -13.90
N LEU A 39 11.43 3.41 -13.79
CA LEU A 39 11.35 2.63 -12.55
C LEU A 39 12.66 2.57 -11.76
N VAL A 40 13.78 3.08 -12.30
CA VAL A 40 15.10 3.02 -11.63
C VAL A 40 15.06 3.71 -10.27
N GLY A 41 14.47 4.91 -10.20
CA GLY A 41 14.33 5.64 -8.93
C GLY A 41 13.52 4.87 -7.88
N VAL A 42 12.42 4.24 -8.31
CA VAL A 42 11.59 3.39 -7.44
C VAL A 42 12.37 2.17 -6.95
N SER A 43 13.16 1.54 -7.83
CA SER A 43 13.96 0.35 -7.49
C SER A 43 15.02 0.64 -6.43
N LEU A 44 15.65 1.83 -6.47
CA LEU A 44 16.64 2.26 -5.48
C LEU A 44 15.99 2.47 -4.10
N ILE A 45 14.81 3.10 -4.07
CA ILE A 45 14.05 3.30 -2.83
C ILE A 45 13.67 1.96 -2.20
N ILE A 46 13.19 1.01 -3.02
CA ILE A 46 12.85 -0.34 -2.55
C ILE A 46 14.10 -1.06 -2.00
N GLY A 47 15.24 -0.94 -2.69
CA GLY A 47 16.52 -1.51 -2.25
C GLY A 47 16.96 -0.96 -0.89
N LEU A 48 16.93 0.37 -0.72
CA LEU A 48 17.24 1.03 0.55
C LEU A 48 16.31 0.57 1.67
N ALA A 49 15.00 0.54 1.40
CA ALA A 49 14.00 0.17 2.39
C ALA A 49 14.13 -1.31 2.82
N ARG A 50 14.57 -2.18 1.91
CA ARG A 50 14.95 -3.56 2.23
C ARG A 50 16.23 -3.64 3.08
N GLY A 51 17.17 -2.74 2.85
CA GLY A 51 18.36 -2.56 3.69
C GLY A 51 17.99 -2.14 5.13
N ILE A 52 17.09 -1.17 5.29
CA ILE A 52 16.58 -0.75 6.61
C ILE A 52 15.93 -1.93 7.34
N ASN A 53 15.09 -2.70 6.63
CA ASN A 53 14.49 -3.93 7.15
C ASN A 53 15.52 -4.93 7.66
N LEU A 54 16.59 -5.14 6.87
CA LEU A 54 17.65 -6.07 7.22
C LEU A 54 18.36 -5.63 8.51
N VAL A 55 18.61 -4.33 8.66
CA VAL A 55 19.24 -3.75 9.87
C VAL A 55 18.30 -3.88 11.08
N LEU A 56 17.01 -3.56 10.94
CA LEU A 56 16.03 -3.68 12.02
C LEU A 56 15.90 -5.12 12.52
N ASN A 57 15.87 -6.08 11.60
CA ASN A 57 15.77 -7.51 11.94
C ASN A 57 17.09 -8.03 12.54
N LYS A 58 18.24 -7.77 11.92
CA LYS A 58 19.53 -8.24 12.45
C LYS A 58 19.95 -7.56 13.74
N GLY A 59 19.49 -6.33 13.96
CA GLY A 59 19.73 -5.56 15.18
C GLY A 59 18.78 -5.88 16.33
N MET A 60 17.87 -6.85 16.19
CA MET A 60 16.83 -7.19 17.19
C MET A 60 15.90 -6.00 17.56
N ILE A 61 15.88 -4.95 16.74
CA ILE A 61 15.04 -3.76 16.96
C ILE A 61 13.58 -4.12 16.67
N SER A 62 13.33 -4.86 15.59
CA SER A 62 12.00 -5.40 15.26
C SER A 62 11.45 -6.21 16.42
N ASP A 63 12.24 -7.11 17.00
CA ASP A 63 11.81 -7.95 18.12
C ASP A 63 11.51 -7.14 19.39
N THR A 64 12.27 -6.08 19.65
CA THR A 64 12.04 -5.19 20.79
C THR A 64 10.73 -4.41 20.64
N ILE A 65 10.49 -3.84 19.44
CA ILE A 65 9.24 -3.14 19.12
C ILE A 65 8.05 -4.11 19.19
N LEU A 66 8.23 -5.32 18.65
CA LEU A 66 7.22 -6.37 18.70
C LEU A 66 6.90 -6.80 20.13
N HIS A 67 7.91 -6.99 20.98
CA HIS A 67 7.70 -7.37 22.38
C HIS A 67 6.90 -6.30 23.14
N PHE A 68 7.27 -5.02 22.98
CA PHE A 68 6.56 -3.90 23.63
C PHE A 68 5.15 -3.69 23.05
N SER A 69 4.99 -3.82 21.74
CA SER A 69 3.67 -3.67 21.11
C SER A 69 2.77 -4.85 21.45
N SER A 70 3.32 -6.06 21.51
CA SER A 70 2.57 -7.26 21.86
C SER A 70 2.10 -7.22 23.30
N SER A 71 2.89 -6.74 24.26
CA SER A 71 2.41 -6.61 25.64
C SER A 71 1.23 -5.64 25.78
N ILE A 72 1.14 -4.63 24.92
CA ILE A 72 0.00 -3.71 24.88
C ILE A 72 -1.23 -4.36 24.23
N VAL A 73 -1.01 -5.17 23.19
CA VAL A 73 -2.09 -5.71 22.34
C VAL A 73 -2.56 -7.11 22.75
N GLN A 74 -1.78 -7.85 23.56
CA GLN A 74 -2.08 -9.22 24.01
C GLN A 74 -3.43 -9.37 24.74
N HIS A 75 -3.98 -8.28 25.27
CA HIS A 75 -5.29 -8.27 25.93
C HIS A 75 -6.42 -7.68 25.06
N MET A 76 -6.13 -7.32 23.81
CA MET A 76 -7.13 -6.81 22.88
C MET A 76 -7.83 -7.96 22.15
N SER A 77 -9.13 -7.81 21.92
CA SER A 77 -9.86 -8.71 21.02
C SER A 77 -9.42 -8.48 19.57
N GLY A 78 -9.37 -9.54 18.76
CA GLY A 78 -8.95 -9.44 17.36
C GLY A 78 -9.72 -8.38 16.54
N PRO A 79 -11.06 -8.29 16.65
CA PRO A 79 -11.83 -7.23 15.99
C PRO A 79 -11.47 -5.81 16.45
N LEU A 80 -11.15 -5.62 17.74
CA LEU A 80 -10.73 -4.32 18.23
C LEU A 80 -9.35 -3.95 17.69
N PHE A 81 -8.41 -4.91 17.68
CA PHE A 81 -7.07 -4.71 17.12
C PHE A 81 -7.12 -4.27 15.67
N ILE A 82 -7.94 -4.93 14.83
CA ILE A 82 -7.97 -4.63 13.40
C ILE A 82 -8.56 -3.25 13.09
N ILE A 83 -9.53 -2.80 13.88
CA ILE A 83 -10.11 -1.45 13.77
C ILE A 83 -9.13 -0.39 14.23
N VAL A 84 -8.42 -0.59 15.35
CA VAL A 84 -7.36 0.34 15.78
C VAL A 84 -6.27 0.43 14.70
N LEU A 85 -5.86 -0.71 14.14
CA LEU A 85 -4.87 -0.77 13.09
C LEU A 85 -5.33 -0.06 11.79
N LEU A 86 -6.62 -0.13 11.46
CA LEU A 86 -7.22 0.63 10.35
C LEU A 86 -7.01 2.13 10.53
N PHE A 87 -7.28 2.66 11.74
CA PHE A 87 -7.06 4.08 12.04
C PHE A 87 -5.59 4.46 12.07
N ILE A 88 -4.70 3.59 12.55
CA ILE A 88 -3.25 3.81 12.47
C ILE A 88 -2.82 3.96 11.01
N PHE A 89 -3.24 3.06 10.12
CA PHE A 89 -2.93 3.17 8.69
C PHE A 89 -3.55 4.38 8.01
N PHE A 90 -4.75 4.77 8.43
CA PHE A 90 -5.38 6.01 7.98
C PHE A 90 -4.51 7.23 8.34
N CYS A 91 -4.08 7.37 9.60
CA CYS A 91 -3.21 8.46 10.03
C CYS A 91 -1.83 8.41 9.36
N LEU A 92 -1.20 7.22 9.27
CA LEU A 92 0.08 7.06 8.61
C LEU A 92 0.01 7.37 7.11
N GLY A 93 -1.13 7.10 6.46
CA GLY A 93 -1.36 7.44 5.06
C GLY A 93 -1.30 8.95 4.77
N PHE A 94 -1.52 9.79 5.78
CA PHE A 94 -1.38 11.25 5.65
C PHE A 94 0.09 11.66 5.66
N ILE A 95 0.88 11.02 6.53
CA ILE A 95 2.32 11.27 6.66
C ILE A 95 3.08 10.70 5.47
N VAL A 96 2.71 9.50 5.02
CA VAL A 96 3.31 8.77 3.90
C VAL A 96 2.25 8.49 2.84
N PRO A 97 1.94 9.48 1.97
CA PRO A 97 0.94 9.35 0.91
C PRO A 97 1.49 8.58 -0.30
N SER A 98 2.02 7.39 -0.06
CA SER A 98 2.53 6.46 -1.06
C SER A 98 2.22 5.05 -0.64
N SER A 99 1.50 4.29 -1.49
CA SER A 99 1.10 2.93 -1.16
C SER A 99 2.31 2.03 -0.97
N SER A 100 3.17 1.95 -1.97
CA SER A 100 4.41 1.18 -1.89
C SER A 100 5.30 1.63 -0.73
N GLY A 101 5.48 2.93 -0.50
CA GLY A 101 6.32 3.46 0.58
C GLY A 101 5.82 3.07 1.96
N LEU A 102 4.52 3.25 2.22
CA LEU A 102 3.93 2.90 3.50
C LEU A 102 3.97 1.38 3.74
N ALA A 103 3.71 0.56 2.72
CA ALA A 103 3.77 -0.90 2.84
C ALA A 103 5.17 -1.38 3.24
N VAL A 104 6.22 -0.89 2.57
CA VAL A 104 7.60 -1.36 2.85
C VAL A 104 8.06 -0.97 4.26
N LEU A 105 7.64 0.20 4.75
CA LEU A 105 8.00 0.67 6.09
C LEU A 105 7.21 -0.03 7.20
N SER A 106 5.91 -0.29 6.99
CA SER A 106 4.99 -0.69 8.05
C SER A 106 4.81 -2.21 8.18
N MET A 107 4.82 -2.95 7.07
CA MET A 107 4.60 -4.41 7.08
C MET A 107 5.58 -5.22 7.94
N PRO A 108 6.89 -4.88 8.03
CA PRO A 108 7.83 -5.61 8.87
C PRO A 108 7.47 -5.57 10.36
N ILE A 109 6.78 -4.51 10.78
CA ILE A 109 6.40 -4.27 12.17
C ILE A 109 5.01 -4.85 12.41
N PHE A 110 4.02 -4.47 11.59
CA PHE A 110 2.63 -4.86 11.84
C PHE A 110 2.33 -6.30 11.43
N ALA A 111 2.92 -6.85 10.36
CA ALA A 111 2.62 -8.21 9.95
C ALA A 111 2.93 -9.26 11.04
N PRO A 112 4.09 -9.24 11.74
CA PRO A 112 4.33 -10.15 12.85
C PRO A 112 3.47 -9.88 14.10
N LEU A 113 2.95 -8.65 14.27
CA LEU A 113 1.95 -8.36 15.32
C LEU A 113 0.63 -9.11 15.10
N ALA A 114 0.30 -9.54 13.88
CA ALA A 114 -0.90 -10.35 13.64
C ALA A 114 -0.85 -11.67 14.43
N ASP A 115 0.35 -12.27 14.48
CA ASP A 115 0.55 -13.59 15.07
C ASP A 115 0.35 -13.56 16.59
N THR A 116 0.61 -12.42 17.24
CA THR A 116 0.45 -12.27 18.69
C THR A 116 -1.00 -12.09 19.13
N VAL A 117 -1.88 -11.69 18.19
CA VAL A 117 -3.33 -11.54 18.39
C VAL A 117 -4.11 -12.73 17.78
N GLY A 118 -3.40 -13.69 17.16
CA GLY A 118 -4.02 -14.87 16.55
C GLY A 118 -4.77 -14.58 15.24
N ILE A 119 -4.39 -13.54 14.50
CA ILE A 119 -5.05 -13.15 13.24
C ILE A 119 -4.10 -13.45 12.06
N PRO A 120 -4.60 -13.93 10.91
CA PRO A 120 -3.74 -14.13 9.75
C PRO A 120 -3.10 -12.82 9.26
N ARG A 121 -1.83 -12.88 8.87
CA ARG A 121 -1.08 -11.71 8.37
C ARG A 121 -1.71 -11.05 7.12
N PHE A 122 -2.46 -11.78 6.29
CA PHE A 122 -3.13 -11.19 5.12
C PHE A 122 -4.27 -10.24 5.51
N VAL A 123 -4.84 -10.39 6.70
CA VAL A 123 -5.83 -9.43 7.24
C VAL A 123 -5.17 -8.08 7.44
N ILE A 124 -3.92 -8.03 7.92
CA ILE A 124 -3.16 -6.78 8.08
C ILE A 124 -2.91 -6.08 6.76
N VAL A 125 -2.60 -6.83 5.70
CA VAL A 125 -2.47 -6.26 4.34
C VAL A 125 -3.79 -5.64 3.89
N THR A 126 -4.91 -6.29 4.20
CA THR A 126 -6.25 -5.80 3.86
C THR A 126 -6.59 -4.53 4.64
N THR A 127 -6.27 -4.50 5.95
CA THR A 127 -6.43 -3.32 6.83
C THR A 127 -5.62 -2.13 6.36
N TYR A 128 -4.37 -2.38 5.98
CA TYR A 128 -3.49 -1.39 5.40
C TYR A 128 -4.09 -0.76 4.14
N GLN A 129 -4.64 -1.58 3.23
CA GLN A 129 -5.29 -1.06 2.03
C GLN A 129 -6.48 -0.17 2.38
N PHE A 130 -7.43 -0.65 3.20
CA PHE A 130 -8.60 0.16 3.56
C PHE A 130 -8.21 1.48 4.25
N GLY A 131 -7.26 1.44 5.19
CA GLY A 131 -6.83 2.63 5.95
C GLY A 131 -6.12 3.63 5.05
N GLN A 132 -5.14 3.19 4.27
CA GLN A 132 -4.37 4.09 3.42
C GLN A 132 -5.21 4.68 2.29
N TYR A 133 -6.02 3.87 1.59
CA TYR A 133 -6.83 4.38 0.49
C TYR A 133 -7.91 5.36 0.97
N ALA A 134 -8.48 5.14 2.16
CA ALA A 134 -9.35 6.12 2.80
C ALA A 134 -8.66 7.48 3.00
N MET A 135 -7.39 7.49 3.43
CA MET A 135 -6.63 8.74 3.61
C MET A 135 -6.16 9.34 2.29
N LEU A 136 -5.84 8.53 1.28
CA LEU A 136 -5.35 9.02 -0.03
C LEU A 136 -6.36 9.94 -0.74
N PHE A 137 -7.67 9.72 -0.50
CA PHE A 137 -8.73 10.60 -0.97
C PHE A 137 -8.72 12.00 -0.33
N LEU A 138 -8.25 12.09 0.92
CA LEU A 138 -8.19 13.32 1.70
C LEU A 138 -6.85 14.03 1.53
N ALA A 139 -5.73 13.31 1.52
CA ALA A 139 -4.41 13.91 1.55
C ALA A 139 -4.21 14.90 0.36
N PRO A 140 -3.79 16.16 0.61
CA PRO A 140 -3.60 17.19 -0.42
C PRO A 140 -2.31 16.94 -1.22
N THR A 141 -2.26 15.81 -1.93
CA THR A 141 -1.09 15.29 -2.64
C THR A 141 -1.25 15.42 -4.15
N GLY A 142 -0.16 15.15 -4.88
CA GLY A 142 0.05 15.58 -6.27
C GLY A 142 -1.15 15.42 -7.19
N LEU A 143 -1.74 14.21 -7.30
CA LEU A 143 -2.85 13.99 -8.24
C LEU A 143 -4.12 14.75 -7.84
N VAL A 144 -4.48 14.78 -6.56
CA VAL A 144 -5.66 15.50 -6.07
C VAL A 144 -5.47 17.01 -6.24
N MET A 145 -4.32 17.55 -5.85
CA MET A 145 -4.08 18.99 -5.97
C MET A 145 -3.93 19.44 -7.43
N ALA A 146 -3.26 18.65 -8.28
CA ALA A 146 -3.13 18.96 -9.70
C ALA A 146 -4.49 18.96 -10.42
N THR A 147 -5.34 17.97 -10.15
CA THR A 147 -6.68 17.90 -10.75
C THR A 147 -7.58 19.05 -10.28
N LEU A 148 -7.55 19.37 -8.99
CA LEU A 148 -8.32 20.50 -8.45
C LEU A 148 -7.86 21.85 -9.03
N GLN A 149 -6.56 22.03 -9.26
CA GLN A 149 -6.03 23.22 -9.94
C GLN A 149 -6.48 23.29 -11.38
N MET A 150 -6.41 22.19 -12.13
CA MET A 150 -6.87 22.13 -13.53
C MET A 150 -8.37 22.44 -13.66
N LEU A 151 -9.17 22.00 -12.69
CA LEU A 151 -10.62 22.21 -12.67
C LEU A 151 -11.05 23.51 -11.97
N ASN A 152 -10.10 24.30 -11.45
CA ASN A 152 -10.35 25.53 -10.69
C ASN A 152 -11.31 25.34 -9.50
N VAL A 153 -11.18 24.20 -8.79
CA VAL A 153 -12.01 23.83 -7.65
C VAL A 153 -11.23 24.02 -6.35
N ARG A 154 -11.87 24.65 -5.36
CA ARG A 154 -11.29 24.79 -4.02
C ARG A 154 -11.24 23.44 -3.31
N TYR A 155 -10.12 23.12 -2.65
CA TYR A 155 -9.95 21.89 -1.88
C TYR A 155 -11.02 21.66 -0.79
N SER A 156 -11.60 22.72 -0.21
CA SER A 156 -12.73 22.60 0.72
C SER A 156 -13.96 21.94 0.10
N HIS A 157 -14.20 22.14 -1.20
CA HIS A 157 -15.32 21.54 -1.91
C HIS A 157 -15.03 20.07 -2.19
N TRP A 158 -13.78 19.74 -2.53
CA TRP A 158 -13.31 18.37 -2.66
C TRP A 158 -13.48 17.58 -1.37
N LEU A 159 -13.04 18.12 -0.23
CA LEU A 159 -13.18 17.47 1.06
C LEU A 159 -14.63 17.12 1.37
N ARG A 160 -15.56 18.07 1.16
CA ARG A 160 -16.99 17.83 1.40
C ARG A 160 -17.57 16.79 0.44
N PHE A 161 -17.10 16.75 -0.80
CA PHE A 161 -17.52 15.79 -1.81
C PHE A 161 -17.01 14.38 -1.53
N VAL A 162 -15.75 14.24 -1.12
CA VAL A 162 -15.09 12.94 -0.94
C VAL A 162 -15.34 12.33 0.44
N TRP A 163 -15.68 13.15 1.44
CA TRP A 163 -15.94 12.68 2.81
C TRP A 163 -16.94 11.51 2.92
N PRO A 164 -18.09 11.50 2.20
CA PRO A 164 -18.99 10.35 2.21
C PRO A 164 -18.34 9.06 1.71
N VAL A 165 -17.44 9.15 0.71
CA VAL A 165 -16.70 8.00 0.18
C VAL A 165 -15.71 7.49 1.21
N VAL A 166 -14.98 8.39 1.87
CA VAL A 166 -14.03 8.03 2.93
C VAL A 166 -14.75 7.35 4.10
N ALA A 167 -15.87 7.92 4.55
CA ALA A 167 -16.69 7.34 5.60
C ALA A 167 -17.22 5.96 5.20
N PHE A 168 -17.68 5.80 3.95
CA PHE A 168 -18.07 4.49 3.43
C PHE A 168 -16.92 3.49 3.47
N VAL A 169 -15.73 3.85 2.99
CA VAL A 169 -14.56 2.95 2.99
C VAL A 169 -14.16 2.55 4.42
N LEU A 170 -14.20 3.48 5.37
CA LEU A 170 -13.87 3.17 6.77
C LEU A 170 -14.92 2.28 7.44
N ILE A 171 -16.21 2.56 7.23
CA ILE A 171 -17.30 1.80 7.87
C ILE A 171 -17.45 0.42 7.20
N PHE A 172 -17.57 0.39 5.88
CA PHE A 172 -17.73 -0.86 5.12
C PHE A 172 -16.46 -1.71 5.20
N GLY A 173 -15.28 -1.10 4.98
CA GLY A 173 -14.00 -1.78 5.13
C GLY A 173 -13.78 -2.27 6.56
N GLY A 174 -14.10 -1.47 7.58
CA GLY A 174 -14.07 -1.88 8.98
C GLY A 174 -14.98 -3.08 9.26
N GLY A 175 -16.21 -3.08 8.76
CA GLY A 175 -17.14 -4.21 8.89
C GLY A 175 -16.63 -5.50 8.21
N LEU A 176 -16.06 -5.38 7.01
CA LEU A 176 -15.42 -6.51 6.33
C LEU A 176 -14.21 -7.04 7.11
N LEU A 177 -13.38 -6.15 7.65
CA LEU A 177 -12.22 -6.55 8.46
C LEU A 177 -12.64 -7.27 9.73
N ILE A 178 -13.66 -6.79 10.44
CA ILE A 178 -14.22 -7.49 11.60
C ILE A 178 -14.69 -8.89 11.20
N THR A 179 -15.44 -8.99 10.10
CA THR A 179 -15.94 -10.27 9.58
C THR A 179 -14.78 -11.22 9.23
N GLN A 180 -13.74 -10.69 8.57
CA GLN A 180 -12.55 -11.43 8.21
C GLN A 180 -11.79 -11.92 9.44
N VAL A 181 -11.69 -11.11 10.49
CA VAL A 181 -11.13 -11.58 11.76
C VAL A 181 -11.98 -12.72 12.30
N LEU A 182 -13.29 -12.53 12.49
CA LEU A 182 -14.17 -13.54 13.09
C LEU A 182 -14.23 -14.88 12.34
N ILE A 183 -13.96 -14.89 11.03
CA ILE A 183 -13.93 -16.12 10.21
C ILE A 183 -12.58 -16.85 10.34
N TYR A 184 -11.49 -16.12 10.49
CA TYR A 184 -10.13 -16.66 10.37
C TYR A 184 -9.30 -16.62 11.66
N SER A 185 -9.83 -16.08 12.75
CA SER A 185 -9.27 -16.12 14.12
C SER A 185 -9.97 -17.19 14.96
#